data_AF-A0A8S1AJ25-F1
#
_entry.id   AF-A0A8S1AJ25-F1
#
_cell.length_a   1.000
_cell.length_b   1.000
_cell.length_c   1.000
_cell.angle_alpha   90.00
_cell.angle_beta   90.00
_cell.angle_gamma   90.00
#
_symmetry.space_group_name_H-M   'P 1'
#
loop_
_entity.id
_entity.type
_entity.pdbx_description
1 polymer ?
#
loop_
_entity_poly.entity_id
_entity_poly.type
_entity_poly.pdbx_seq_one_letter_code
_entity_poly.pdbx_strand_id
1 'polypeptide(L)'
;MFKAKNILKYKDFIVVTFNYRLAIHGFLCLGTEDIPGNAGMKDQVALLKWVQKNIAAFGGNPNDVTIAGYSAGSMSVDLLTISKSAEGLFHKVIPESGSNLAIFSSQSNPLQNAKGYAKSLNFTNVDDINQLEEFYKTLSYETWMGQAFDFDDPYFFTPCVERETGDEEYRNMKKFIREIWHNFVKTGKPVPEGLRSLPSWPPVGANTSPYMSLGRTVELHSSALTEDRTRF
;
A
#
# COMPACT_ATOMS: atom_id res chain seq x y z
N MET A 1 -15.95 -23.39 -0.64
CA MET A 1 -14.47 -23.41 -0.58
C MET A 1 -13.94 -24.24 -1.74
N PHE A 2 -13.07 -23.66 -2.56
CA PHE A 2 -12.46 -24.28 -3.74
C PHE A 2 -11.72 -25.58 -3.35
N LYS A 3 -12.12 -26.73 -3.91
CA LYS A 3 -11.40 -28.00 -3.73
C LYS A 3 -10.51 -28.21 -4.95
N ALA A 4 -9.21 -27.90 -4.82
CA ALA A 4 -8.20 -28.07 -5.87
C ALA A 4 -8.29 -29.43 -6.59
N LYS A 5 -8.51 -30.51 -5.81
CA LYS A 5 -8.68 -31.88 -6.32
C LYS A 5 -9.78 -32.04 -7.37
N ASN A 6 -10.80 -31.18 -7.41
CA ASN A 6 -11.88 -31.30 -8.39
C ASN A 6 -11.47 -30.77 -9.77
N ILE A 7 -10.62 -29.74 -9.84
CA ILE A 7 -10.22 -29.12 -11.11
C ILE A 7 -9.04 -29.85 -11.72
N LEU A 8 -8.17 -30.42 -10.89
CA LEU A 8 -7.09 -31.33 -11.31
C LEU A 8 -7.59 -32.57 -12.05
N LYS A 9 -8.89 -32.88 -12.01
CA LYS A 9 -9.50 -33.97 -12.82
C LYS A 9 -9.63 -33.63 -14.30
N TYR A 10 -9.63 -32.35 -14.65
CA TYR A 10 -9.95 -31.88 -16.00
C TYR A 10 -8.81 -31.10 -16.66
N LYS A 11 -7.79 -30.71 -15.88
CA LYS A 11 -6.66 -29.89 -16.33
C LYS A 11 -5.40 -30.29 -15.57
N ASP A 12 -4.28 -30.30 -16.29
CA ASP A 12 -2.96 -30.57 -15.72
C ASP A 12 -2.27 -29.26 -15.32
N PHE A 13 -2.14 -29.05 -14.02
CA PHE A 13 -1.42 -27.93 -13.43
C PHE A 13 -1.04 -28.26 -11.98
N ILE A 14 -0.10 -27.52 -11.42
CA ILE A 14 0.28 -27.66 -10.01
C ILE A 14 -0.48 -26.63 -9.19
N VAL A 15 -1.08 -27.06 -8.08
CA VAL A 15 -1.69 -26.18 -7.09
C VAL A 15 -0.75 -26.02 -5.91
N VAL A 16 -0.39 -24.77 -5.62
CA VAL A 16 0.35 -24.39 -4.41
C VAL A 16 -0.59 -23.63 -3.49
N THR A 17 -0.78 -24.14 -2.28
CA THR A 17 -1.48 -23.44 -1.18
C THR A 17 -0.49 -23.15 -0.07
N PHE A 18 -0.72 -22.07 0.66
CA PHE A 18 0.21 -21.60 1.69
C PHE A 18 -0.53 -20.80 2.75
N ASN A 19 0.15 -20.60 3.87
CA ASN A 19 -0.31 -19.73 4.94
C ASN A 19 0.51 -18.44 4.90
N TYR A 20 -0.11 -17.33 5.27
CA TYR A 20 0.54 -16.04 5.49
C TYR A 20 0.00 -15.43 6.80
N ARG A 21 0.75 -14.49 7.38
CA ARG A 21 0.31 -13.85 8.64
C ARG A 21 -0.96 -13.02 8.41
N LEU A 22 -1.87 -13.08 9.38
CA LEU A 22 -3.19 -12.43 9.37
C LEU A 22 -3.31 -11.41 10.49
N ALA A 23 -4.38 -10.61 10.44
CA ALA A 23 -4.76 -9.63 11.47
C ALA A 23 -3.58 -8.72 11.86
N ILE A 24 -3.51 -8.30 13.12
CA ILE A 24 -2.45 -7.44 13.62
C ILE A 24 -1.04 -8.02 13.38
N HIS A 25 -0.87 -9.33 13.48
CA HIS A 25 0.42 -9.98 13.25
C HIS A 25 0.91 -9.87 11.79
N GLY A 26 -0.02 -9.85 10.83
CA GLY A 26 0.30 -9.68 9.41
C GLY A 26 0.29 -8.23 8.92
N PHE A 27 -0.49 -7.36 9.58
CA PHE A 27 -0.89 -6.08 9.00
C PHE A 27 -0.81 -4.90 9.97
N LEU A 28 -0.18 -5.05 11.14
CA LEU A 28 0.25 -3.90 11.93
C LEU A 28 1.20 -3.03 11.11
N CYS A 29 0.95 -1.73 11.12
CA CYS A 29 1.66 -0.77 10.26
C CYS A 29 2.02 0.49 11.04
N LEU A 30 3.17 0.46 11.72
CA LEU A 30 3.69 1.61 12.47
C LEU A 30 4.56 2.52 11.60
N GLY A 31 5.10 2.00 10.50
CA GLY A 31 6.01 2.74 9.61
C GLY A 31 7.38 2.99 10.25
N THR A 32 7.76 2.16 11.21
CA THR A 32 9.08 2.10 11.84
C THR A 32 9.97 1.10 11.08
N GLU A 33 11.26 1.01 11.45
CA GLU A 33 12.19 0.06 10.83
C GLU A 33 11.80 -1.40 11.13
N ASP A 34 11.44 -1.70 12.39
CA ASP A 34 11.05 -3.05 12.82
C ASP A 34 9.62 -3.42 12.39
N ILE A 35 8.70 -2.44 12.37
CA ILE A 35 7.28 -2.64 12.04
C ILE A 35 6.83 -1.70 10.91
N PRO A 36 7.38 -1.86 9.69
CA PRO A 36 7.08 -0.97 8.56
C PRO A 36 5.64 -1.14 8.07
N GLY A 37 5.10 -2.35 8.13
CA GLY A 37 3.80 -2.73 7.60
C GLY A 37 3.83 -3.97 6.70
N ASN A 38 2.64 -4.46 6.35
CA ASN A 38 2.40 -5.48 5.32
C ASN A 38 3.21 -6.78 5.44
N ALA A 39 3.47 -7.24 6.66
CA ALA A 39 4.18 -8.49 6.90
C ALA A 39 3.51 -9.70 6.20
N GLY A 40 2.17 -9.75 6.21
CA GLY A 40 1.38 -10.74 5.49
C GLY A 40 1.53 -10.66 3.97
N MET A 41 1.62 -9.47 3.38
CA MET A 41 1.90 -9.33 1.93
C MET A 41 3.33 -9.77 1.61
N LYS A 42 4.30 -9.47 2.49
CA LYS A 42 5.70 -9.87 2.34
C LYS A 42 5.84 -11.40 2.39
N ASP A 43 5.03 -12.09 3.18
CA ASP A 43 4.96 -13.56 3.19
C ASP A 43 4.46 -14.10 1.83
N GLN A 44 3.46 -13.46 1.21
CA GLN A 44 2.97 -13.84 -0.13
C GLN A 44 4.06 -13.63 -1.20
N VAL A 45 4.79 -12.51 -1.16
CA VAL A 45 5.93 -12.27 -2.07
C VAL A 45 7.03 -13.31 -1.84
N ALA A 46 7.33 -13.66 -0.59
CA ALA A 46 8.31 -14.69 -0.26
C ALA A 46 7.91 -16.07 -0.83
N LEU A 47 6.63 -16.43 -0.75
CA LEU A 47 6.12 -17.63 -1.42
C LEU A 47 6.33 -17.55 -2.93
N LEU A 48 5.97 -16.43 -3.57
CA LEU A 48 6.11 -16.32 -5.02
C LEU A 48 7.56 -16.46 -5.47
N LYS A 49 8.51 -15.89 -4.72
CA LYS A 49 9.95 -16.11 -4.92
C LYS A 49 10.34 -17.58 -4.73
N TRP A 50 9.76 -18.25 -3.73
CA TRP A 50 9.96 -19.69 -3.53
C TRP A 50 9.43 -20.50 -4.72
N VAL A 51 8.24 -20.17 -5.25
CA VAL A 51 7.67 -20.84 -6.43
C VAL A 51 8.59 -20.65 -7.63
N GLN A 52 9.01 -19.42 -7.92
CA GLN A 52 9.96 -19.13 -9.00
C GLN A 52 11.25 -19.95 -8.91
N LYS A 53 11.81 -20.08 -7.70
CA LYS A 53 13.06 -20.80 -7.48
C LYS A 53 12.91 -22.34 -7.49
N ASN A 54 11.79 -22.87 -7.03
CA ASN A 54 11.69 -24.29 -6.66
C ASN A 54 10.66 -25.09 -7.46
N ILE A 55 9.66 -24.46 -8.09
CA ILE A 55 8.52 -25.21 -8.64
C ILE A 55 8.91 -26.16 -9.78
N ALA A 56 10.01 -25.87 -10.48
CA ALA A 56 10.58 -26.75 -11.51
C ALA A 56 10.96 -28.14 -10.96
N ALA A 57 11.42 -28.22 -9.71
CA ALA A 57 11.74 -29.50 -9.06
C ALA A 57 10.49 -30.37 -8.80
N PHE A 58 9.30 -29.77 -8.81
CA PHE A 58 8.02 -30.45 -8.68
C PHE A 58 7.33 -30.68 -10.03
N GLY A 59 8.02 -30.39 -11.15
CA GLY A 59 7.48 -30.50 -12.51
C GLY A 59 6.66 -29.29 -12.98
N GLY A 60 6.67 -28.17 -12.24
CA GLY A 60 5.97 -26.95 -12.63
C GLY A 60 6.81 -26.04 -13.54
N ASN A 61 6.13 -25.11 -14.22
CA ASN A 61 6.79 -24.11 -15.06
C ASN A 61 6.84 -22.75 -14.32
N PRO A 62 8.01 -22.25 -13.90
CA PRO A 62 8.12 -20.94 -13.26
C PRO A 62 7.74 -19.77 -14.19
N ASN A 63 7.79 -19.96 -15.51
CA ASN A 63 7.37 -18.98 -16.51
C ASN A 63 5.87 -19.05 -16.84
N ASP A 64 5.10 -19.88 -16.13
CA ASP A 64 3.64 -19.95 -16.28
C ASP A 64 2.95 -20.07 -14.92
N VAL A 65 3.12 -19.03 -14.10
CA VAL A 65 2.54 -18.94 -12.76
C VAL A 65 1.26 -18.10 -12.80
N THR A 66 0.14 -18.68 -12.34
CA THR A 66 -1.13 -17.97 -12.14
C THR A 66 -1.38 -17.80 -10.64
N ILE A 67 -1.63 -16.58 -10.19
CA ILE A 67 -2.09 -16.32 -8.82
C ILE A 67 -3.61 -16.18 -8.80
N ALA A 68 -4.24 -16.80 -7.80
CA ALA A 68 -5.69 -16.78 -7.63
C ALA A 68 -6.03 -16.53 -6.16
N GLY A 69 -7.09 -15.76 -5.91
CA GLY A 69 -7.47 -15.40 -4.55
C GLY A 69 -8.94 -15.03 -4.45
N TYR A 70 -9.54 -15.36 -3.29
CA TYR A 70 -10.94 -15.05 -2.96
C TYR A 70 -11.02 -14.05 -1.81
N SER A 71 -11.93 -13.07 -1.89
CA SER A 71 -12.14 -12.04 -0.86
C SER A 71 -10.84 -11.28 -0.54
N ALA A 72 -10.33 -11.32 0.70
CA ALA A 72 -9.04 -10.73 1.07
C ALA A 72 -7.86 -11.28 0.24
N GLY A 73 -7.95 -12.55 -0.19
CA GLY A 73 -6.98 -13.13 -1.13
C GLY A 73 -7.06 -12.48 -2.52
N SER A 74 -8.26 -12.13 -2.98
CA SER A 74 -8.45 -11.40 -4.24
C SER A 74 -7.88 -9.98 -4.15
N MET A 75 -8.12 -9.28 -3.04
CA MET A 75 -7.51 -7.98 -2.78
C MET A 75 -5.98 -8.06 -2.75
N SER A 76 -5.43 -9.11 -2.15
CA SER A 76 -3.98 -9.32 -2.10
C SER A 76 -3.40 -9.57 -3.49
N VAL A 77 -4.04 -10.43 -4.28
CA VAL A 77 -3.67 -10.71 -5.66
C VAL A 77 -3.71 -9.44 -6.52
N ASP A 78 -4.77 -8.63 -6.39
CA ASP A 78 -4.91 -7.35 -7.08
C ASP A 78 -3.81 -6.35 -6.68
N LEU A 79 -3.50 -6.24 -5.38
CA LEU A 79 -2.38 -5.43 -4.88
C LEU A 79 -1.00 -5.91 -5.40
N LEU A 80 -0.80 -7.21 -5.52
CA LEU A 80 0.45 -7.78 -6.05
C LEU A 80 0.66 -7.40 -7.52
N THR A 81 -0.40 -7.20 -8.31
CA THR A 81 -0.28 -6.77 -9.72
C THR A 81 0.35 -5.40 -9.91
N ILE A 82 0.21 -4.52 -8.93
CA ILE A 82 0.75 -3.15 -8.96
C ILE A 82 2.02 -2.99 -8.10
N SER A 83 2.44 -4.05 -7.41
CA SER A 83 3.61 -4.00 -6.52
C SER A 83 4.89 -4.35 -7.26
N LYS A 84 5.87 -3.43 -7.25
CA LYS A 84 7.23 -3.69 -7.76
C LYS A 84 7.91 -4.89 -7.10
N SER A 85 7.56 -5.21 -5.85
CA SER A 85 8.15 -6.34 -5.14
C SER A 85 7.74 -7.71 -5.69
N ALA A 86 6.66 -7.76 -6.49
CA ALA A 86 6.12 -8.97 -7.09
C ALA A 86 6.29 -9.02 -8.63
N GLU A 87 6.96 -8.01 -9.19
CA GLU A 87 7.21 -7.90 -10.62
C GLU A 87 7.95 -9.14 -11.15
N GLY A 88 7.43 -9.71 -12.24
CA GLY A 88 7.99 -10.92 -12.87
C GLY A 88 7.78 -12.22 -12.09
N LEU A 89 7.11 -12.22 -10.93
CA LEU A 89 6.91 -13.45 -10.14
C LEU A 89 5.69 -14.28 -10.56
N PHE A 90 4.78 -13.71 -11.35
CA PHE A 90 3.60 -14.38 -11.90
C PHE A 90 3.20 -13.75 -13.23
N HIS A 91 2.32 -14.45 -13.97
CA HIS A 91 2.00 -14.15 -15.36
C HIS A 91 0.50 -13.96 -15.60
N LYS A 92 -0.34 -14.57 -14.77
CA LYS A 92 -1.81 -14.53 -14.88
C LYS A 92 -2.43 -14.37 -13.50
N VAL A 93 -3.63 -13.82 -13.48
CA VAL A 93 -4.33 -13.42 -12.25
C VAL A 93 -5.79 -13.81 -12.33
N ILE A 94 -6.32 -14.41 -11.25
CA ILE A 94 -7.74 -14.72 -11.07
C ILE A 94 -8.22 -14.07 -9.75
N PRO A 95 -8.79 -12.86 -9.81
CA PRO A 95 -9.36 -12.19 -8.65
C PRO A 95 -10.84 -12.59 -8.46
N GLU A 96 -11.18 -13.18 -7.32
CA GLU A 96 -12.55 -13.59 -6.98
C GLU A 96 -13.12 -12.74 -5.82
N SER A 97 -14.04 -11.83 -6.13
CA SER A 97 -14.82 -11.06 -5.13
C SER A 97 -13.99 -10.21 -4.17
N GLY A 98 -12.93 -9.56 -4.67
CA GLY A 98 -12.20 -8.51 -3.94
C GLY A 98 -11.30 -7.71 -4.89
N SER A 99 -11.19 -6.40 -4.67
CA SER A 99 -10.35 -5.49 -5.46
C SER A 99 -9.55 -4.60 -4.54
N ASN A 100 -8.37 -4.15 -4.95
CA ASN A 100 -7.52 -3.20 -4.23
C ASN A 100 -8.18 -1.84 -3.95
N LEU A 101 -9.30 -1.52 -4.63
CA LEU A 101 -10.09 -0.31 -4.41
C LEU A 101 -11.19 -0.49 -3.35
N ALA A 102 -11.40 -1.69 -2.81
CA ALA A 102 -12.41 -1.88 -1.79
C ALA A 102 -12.00 -1.18 -0.49
N ILE A 103 -12.99 -0.66 0.25
CA ILE A 103 -12.76 0.15 1.46
C ILE A 103 -11.97 -0.59 2.56
N PHE A 104 -12.01 -1.92 2.52
CA PHE A 104 -11.33 -2.83 3.45
C PHE A 104 -10.00 -3.38 2.88
N SER A 105 -9.57 -2.94 1.70
CA SER A 105 -8.32 -3.43 1.09
C SER A 105 -7.08 -2.73 1.60
N SER A 106 -7.23 -1.53 2.16
CA SER A 106 -6.13 -0.88 2.86
C SER A 106 -6.56 0.01 4.02
N GLN A 107 -5.70 0.12 5.01
CA GLN A 107 -5.88 1.00 6.16
C GLN A 107 -5.75 2.46 5.74
N SER A 108 -6.81 3.25 5.97
CA SER A 108 -6.79 4.70 5.71
C SER A 108 -5.87 5.47 6.67
N ASN A 109 -5.86 5.09 7.96
CA ASN A 109 -5.01 5.67 8.99
C ASN A 109 -4.40 4.57 9.88
N PRO A 110 -3.38 3.83 9.38
CA PRO A 110 -2.85 2.66 10.09
C PRO A 110 -2.29 2.98 11.47
N LEU A 111 -1.65 4.15 11.64
CA LEU A 111 -1.13 4.56 12.94
C LEU A 111 -2.25 4.87 13.94
N GLN A 112 -3.31 5.53 13.51
CA GLN A 112 -4.47 5.80 14.39
C GLN A 112 -5.14 4.50 14.81
N ASN A 113 -5.21 3.52 13.90
CA ASN A 113 -5.72 2.19 14.15
C ASN A 113 -4.92 1.48 15.24
N ALA A 114 -3.60 1.47 15.09
CA ALA A 114 -2.68 0.94 16.09
C ALA A 114 -2.84 1.66 17.44
N LYS A 115 -2.81 2.99 17.47
CA LYS A 115 -3.01 3.76 18.71
C LYS A 115 -4.36 3.44 19.37
N GLY A 116 -5.43 3.30 18.60
CA GLY A 116 -6.76 2.96 19.10
C GLY A 116 -6.81 1.55 19.70
N TYR A 117 -6.25 0.56 19.01
CA TYR A 117 -6.17 -0.80 19.51
C TYR A 117 -5.33 -0.89 20.79
N ALA A 118 -4.17 -0.25 20.83
CA ALA A 118 -3.34 -0.18 22.04
C ALA A 118 -4.08 0.45 23.23
N LYS A 119 -4.87 1.52 23.02
CA LYS A 119 -5.74 2.10 24.06
C LYS A 119 -6.78 1.11 24.57
N SER A 120 -7.37 0.30 23.69
CA SER A 120 -8.36 -0.72 24.08
C SER A 120 -7.75 -1.80 24.98
N LEU A 121 -6.43 -1.97 24.91
CA LEU A 121 -5.63 -2.86 25.76
C LEU A 121 -5.03 -2.13 26.98
N ASN A 122 -5.57 -0.96 27.34
CA ASN A 122 -5.13 -0.12 28.46
C ASN A 122 -3.69 0.43 28.34
N PHE A 123 -3.11 0.48 27.15
CA PHE A 123 -1.83 1.16 26.93
C PHE A 123 -2.04 2.66 26.72
N THR A 124 -1.36 3.48 27.51
CA THR A 124 -1.58 4.94 27.54
C THR A 124 -0.59 5.72 26.69
N ASN A 125 0.65 5.25 26.55
CA ASN A 125 1.75 6.01 25.93
C ASN A 125 1.77 5.89 24.40
N VAL A 126 0.59 5.91 23.78
CA VAL A 126 0.41 5.64 22.35
C VAL A 126 1.01 6.69 21.40
N ASP A 127 1.33 7.87 21.91
CA ASP A 127 1.89 8.96 21.10
C ASP A 127 3.42 8.89 20.97
N ASP A 128 4.08 8.11 21.83
CA ASP A 128 5.48 7.75 21.69
C ASP A 128 5.60 6.51 20.80
N ILE A 129 6.16 6.69 19.59
CA ILE A 129 6.25 5.62 18.59
C ILE A 129 7.14 4.45 19.05
N ASN A 130 8.19 4.74 19.82
CA ASN A 130 9.12 3.71 20.29
C ASN A 130 8.46 2.88 21.39
N GLN A 131 7.76 3.54 22.32
CA GLN A 131 7.00 2.80 23.35
C GLN A 131 5.82 2.03 22.76
N LEU A 132 5.15 2.58 21.74
CA LEU A 132 4.09 1.87 21.03
C LEU A 132 4.61 0.64 20.30
N GLU A 133 5.76 0.75 19.63
CA GLU A 133 6.42 -0.37 18.97
C GLU A 133 6.81 -1.46 19.98
N GLU A 134 7.46 -1.09 21.08
CA GLU A 134 7.84 -2.04 22.13
C GLU A 134 6.62 -2.70 22.79
N PHE A 135 5.53 -1.96 22.98
CA PHE A 135 4.25 -2.53 23.41
C PHE A 135 3.79 -3.62 22.44
N TYR A 136 3.82 -3.37 21.13
CA TYR A 136 3.41 -4.37 20.14
C TYR A 136 4.33 -5.58 20.06
N LYS A 137 5.64 -5.40 20.26
CA LYS A 137 6.64 -6.49 20.29
C LYS A 137 6.52 -7.37 21.53
N THR A 138 5.96 -6.85 22.63
CA THR A 138 5.82 -7.54 23.92
C THR A 138 4.42 -8.08 24.21
N LEU A 139 3.45 -7.82 23.31
CA LEU A 139 2.10 -8.37 23.40
C LEU A 139 2.09 -9.91 23.42
N SER A 140 1.20 -10.48 24.23
CA SER A 140 1.04 -11.94 24.31
C SER A 140 0.38 -12.49 23.04
N TYR A 141 0.69 -13.76 22.73
CA TYR A 141 0.10 -14.47 21.60
C TYR A 141 -1.44 -14.55 21.70
N GLU A 142 -1.98 -14.72 22.91
CA GLU A 142 -3.42 -14.75 23.16
C GLU A 142 -4.06 -13.41 22.82
N THR A 143 -3.38 -12.31 23.10
CA THR A 143 -3.87 -10.96 22.77
C THR A 143 -3.80 -10.71 21.27
N TRP A 144 -2.81 -11.27 20.57
CA TRP A 144 -2.75 -11.24 19.10
C TRP A 144 -3.87 -12.05 18.45
N MET A 145 -4.15 -13.24 18.98
CA MET A 145 -5.13 -14.18 18.42
C MET A 145 -6.57 -13.88 18.85
N GLY A 146 -6.75 -13.09 19.92
CA GLY A 146 -8.06 -12.70 20.43
C GLY A 146 -8.82 -11.73 19.52
N GLN A 147 -8.14 -11.14 18.53
CA GLN A 147 -8.81 -10.29 17.54
C GLN A 147 -9.59 -11.16 16.55
N ALA A 148 -10.89 -11.30 16.81
CA ALA A 148 -11.81 -11.93 15.89
C ALA A 148 -11.97 -11.08 14.61
N PHE A 149 -12.23 -11.74 13.48
CA PHE A 149 -12.64 -11.04 12.27
C PHE A 149 -14.08 -10.56 12.47
N ASP A 150 -14.22 -9.31 12.90
CA ASP A 150 -15.49 -8.65 13.12
C ASP A 150 -15.54 -7.36 12.29
N PHE A 151 -16.58 -7.22 11.47
CA PHE A 151 -16.78 -6.01 10.67
C PHE A 151 -17.17 -4.81 11.54
N ASP A 152 -17.63 -5.05 12.76
CA ASP A 152 -17.92 -4.03 13.77
C ASP A 152 -16.68 -3.67 14.60
N ASP A 153 -15.55 -4.39 14.47
CA ASP A 153 -14.29 -4.00 15.11
C ASP A 153 -13.80 -2.70 14.46
N PRO A 154 -13.69 -1.61 15.24
CA PRO A 154 -13.16 -0.35 14.72
C PRO A 154 -11.70 -0.45 14.26
N TYR A 155 -10.99 -1.52 14.65
CA TYR A 155 -9.56 -1.69 14.43
C TYR A 155 -9.20 -2.77 13.40
N PHE A 156 -9.60 -2.54 12.15
CA PHE A 156 -9.39 -3.51 11.08
C PHE A 156 -7.96 -3.46 10.50
N PHE A 157 -7.14 -4.49 10.75
CA PHE A 157 -5.75 -4.57 10.26
C PHE A 157 -5.66 -5.24 8.89
N THR A 158 -5.50 -4.41 7.86
CA THR A 158 -5.37 -4.79 6.44
C THR A 158 -4.12 -4.17 5.85
N PRO A 159 -3.76 -4.43 4.56
CA PRO A 159 -2.61 -3.77 3.96
C PRO A 159 -2.58 -2.25 4.18
N CYS A 160 -1.41 -1.65 4.23
CA CYS A 160 -1.24 -0.20 4.35
C CYS A 160 -0.30 0.30 3.27
N VAL A 161 -0.41 1.59 2.95
CA VAL A 161 0.68 2.26 2.24
C VAL A 161 1.82 2.42 3.24
N GLU A 162 2.87 1.61 3.10
CA GLU A 162 4.08 1.75 3.90
C GLU A 162 4.62 3.17 3.73
N ARG A 163 4.88 3.82 4.86
CA ARG A 163 5.62 5.08 4.82
C ARG A 163 7.01 4.72 4.35
N GLU A 164 7.46 5.33 3.26
CA GLU A 164 8.89 5.36 3.01
C GLU A 164 9.52 5.93 4.29
N THR A 165 10.38 5.13 4.92
CA THR A 165 11.33 5.64 5.92
C THR A 165 12.30 6.65 5.27
N GLY A 166 12.22 6.81 3.95
CA GLY A 166 12.90 7.78 3.11
C GLY A 166 12.34 9.20 3.21
N ASP A 167 13.25 10.07 3.64
CA ASP A 167 13.29 11.52 3.52
C ASP A 167 12.13 12.34 4.13
N GLU A 168 12.47 13.10 5.17
CA GLU A 168 11.66 14.22 5.65
C GLU A 168 11.27 15.16 4.49
N GLU A 169 12.15 15.29 3.49
CA GLU A 169 11.90 16.03 2.26
C GLU A 169 10.67 15.53 1.50
N TYR A 170 10.52 14.22 1.29
CA TYR A 170 9.36 13.66 0.59
C TYR A 170 8.06 13.86 1.38
N ARG A 171 8.11 13.72 2.72
CA ARG A 171 6.96 13.99 3.59
C ARG A 171 6.54 15.45 3.54
N ASN A 172 7.51 16.37 3.54
CA ASN A 172 7.27 17.80 3.41
C ASN A 172 6.71 18.13 2.02
N MET A 173 7.25 17.55 0.95
CA MET A 173 6.71 17.67 -0.40
C MET A 173 5.25 17.21 -0.47
N LYS A 174 4.91 16.06 0.11
CA LYS A 174 3.54 15.53 0.07
C LYS A 174 2.54 16.42 0.82
N LYS A 175 2.93 16.97 1.98
CA LYS A 175 2.13 17.96 2.72
C LYS A 175 1.95 19.23 1.90
N PHE A 176 3.04 19.74 1.33
CA PHE A 176 3.07 20.95 0.54
C PHE A 176 2.18 20.86 -0.71
N ILE A 177 2.26 19.77 -1.49
CA ILE A 177 1.40 19.54 -2.65
C ILE A 177 -0.08 19.44 -2.25
N ARG A 178 -0.39 18.77 -1.15
CA ARG A 178 -1.76 18.71 -0.62
C ARG A 178 -2.29 20.10 -0.25
N GLU A 179 -1.47 20.93 0.36
CA GLU A 179 -1.84 22.30 0.73
C GLU A 179 -2.09 23.16 -0.52
N ILE A 180 -1.25 23.04 -1.55
CA ILE A 180 -1.44 23.71 -2.83
C ILE A 180 -2.80 23.35 -3.45
N TRP A 181 -3.10 22.05 -3.56
CA TRP A 181 -4.36 21.58 -4.13
C TRP A 181 -5.57 22.01 -3.30
N HIS A 182 -5.48 21.88 -1.98
CA HIS A 182 -6.53 22.31 -1.07
C HIS A 182 -6.83 23.81 -1.21
N ASN A 183 -5.81 24.65 -1.28
CA ASN A 183 -5.98 26.10 -1.43
C ASN A 183 -6.52 26.48 -2.81
N PHE A 184 -6.07 25.80 -3.86
CA PHE A 184 -6.64 25.97 -5.20
C PHE A 184 -8.15 25.68 -5.21
N VAL A 185 -8.57 24.54 -4.63
CA VAL A 185 -9.98 24.16 -4.54
C VAL A 185 -10.80 25.18 -3.74
N LYS A 186 -10.23 25.73 -2.65
CA LYS A 186 -10.95 26.68 -1.78
C LYS A 186 -11.00 28.11 -2.29
N THR A 187 -9.92 28.60 -2.91
CA THR A 187 -9.71 30.04 -3.15
C THR A 187 -9.38 30.37 -4.60
N GLY A 188 -9.16 29.37 -5.44
CA GLY A 188 -8.61 29.55 -6.80
C GLY A 188 -7.14 29.97 -6.83
N LYS A 189 -6.49 30.16 -5.66
CA LYS A 189 -5.06 30.49 -5.53
C LYS A 189 -4.32 29.29 -4.91
N PRO A 190 -3.50 28.58 -5.70
CA PRO A 190 -2.80 27.39 -5.21
C PRO A 190 -1.74 27.71 -4.13
N VAL A 191 -0.97 28.79 -4.29
CA VAL A 191 0.11 29.15 -3.35
C VAL A 191 -0.44 30.04 -2.22
N PRO A 192 -0.32 29.65 -0.93
CA PRO A 192 -0.76 30.48 0.18
C PRO A 192 0.06 31.78 0.33
N GLU A 193 -0.58 32.83 0.84
CA GLU A 193 0.07 34.12 1.10
C GLU A 193 1.18 33.97 2.17
N GLY A 194 2.42 34.30 1.82
CA GLY A 194 3.57 34.25 2.73
C GLY A 194 4.68 33.27 2.33
N LEU A 195 4.41 32.30 1.45
CA LEU A 195 5.48 31.48 0.84
C LEU A 195 6.18 32.27 -0.28
N ARG A 196 7.13 33.14 0.11
CA ARG A 196 7.87 34.03 -0.80
C ARG A 196 8.71 33.32 -1.87
N SER A 197 8.96 32.02 -1.75
CA SER A 197 9.85 31.27 -2.64
C SER A 197 9.18 30.71 -3.90
N LEU A 198 7.85 30.77 -4.01
CA LEU A 198 7.13 30.16 -5.12
C LEU A 198 6.52 31.21 -6.04
N PRO A 199 6.65 31.04 -7.37
CA PRO A 199 6.03 31.95 -8.32
C PRO A 199 4.51 31.90 -8.20
N SER A 200 3.85 33.03 -8.43
CA SER A 200 2.39 33.07 -8.56
C SER A 200 1.96 32.16 -9.70
N TRP A 201 0.91 31.35 -9.52
CA TRP A 201 0.37 30.50 -10.57
C TRP A 201 -0.74 31.24 -11.34
N PRO A 202 -0.49 31.75 -12.56
CA PRO A 202 -1.50 32.46 -13.33
C PRO A 202 -2.59 31.51 -13.87
N PRO A 203 -3.81 31.99 -14.07
CA PRO A 203 -4.88 31.22 -14.68
C PRO A 203 -4.55 30.84 -16.13
N VAL A 204 -5.08 29.71 -16.58
CA VAL A 204 -5.03 29.30 -17.99
C VAL A 204 -5.88 30.28 -18.81
N GLY A 205 -5.29 30.79 -19.89
CA GLY A 205 -5.95 31.66 -20.86
C GLY A 205 -6.05 30.98 -22.22
N ALA A 206 -6.82 31.56 -23.14
CA ALA A 206 -7.01 31.00 -24.48
C ALA A 206 -5.70 30.71 -25.23
N ASN A 207 -4.64 31.48 -24.93
CA ASN A 207 -3.33 31.38 -25.58
C ASN A 207 -2.20 30.95 -24.62
N THR A 208 -2.50 30.67 -23.34
CA THR A 208 -1.48 30.39 -22.31
C THR A 208 -1.90 29.24 -21.43
N SER A 209 -1.12 28.16 -21.44
CA SER A 209 -1.29 27.01 -20.54
C SER A 209 -0.03 26.81 -19.69
N PRO A 210 0.26 27.75 -18.77
CA PRO A 210 1.47 27.70 -17.96
C PRO A 210 1.43 26.49 -17.02
N TYR A 211 2.59 25.93 -16.76
CA TYR A 211 2.74 24.80 -15.86
C TYR A 211 3.93 24.99 -14.92
N MET A 212 3.85 24.34 -13.77
CA MET A 212 4.88 24.38 -12.77
C MET A 212 5.67 23.08 -12.79
N SER A 213 6.98 23.19 -12.98
CA SER A 213 7.92 22.09 -12.85
C SER A 213 8.36 22.00 -11.39
N LEU A 214 8.09 20.85 -10.77
CA LEU A 214 8.39 20.59 -9.36
C LEU A 214 9.64 19.71 -9.26
N GLY A 215 10.78 20.25 -9.71
CA GLY A 215 12.10 19.61 -9.62
C GLY A 215 12.84 19.99 -8.33
N ARG A 216 14.18 19.90 -8.33
CA ARG A 216 15.02 20.44 -7.25
C ARG A 216 14.83 21.95 -7.07
N THR A 217 14.54 22.64 -8.17
CA THR A 217 14.10 24.04 -8.23
C THR A 217 12.67 24.06 -8.76
N VAL A 218 11.82 24.89 -8.14
CA VAL A 218 10.46 25.10 -8.62
C VAL A 218 10.46 26.18 -9.68
N GLU A 219 10.01 25.84 -10.89
CA GLU A 219 10.05 26.73 -12.05
C GLU A 219 8.67 26.83 -12.70
N LEU A 220 8.28 28.06 -13.05
CA LEU A 220 7.06 28.32 -13.81
C LEU A 220 7.42 28.45 -15.29
N HIS A 221 6.90 27.53 -16.11
CA HIS A 221 7.03 27.57 -17.55
C HIS A 221 5.76 28.17 -18.16
N SER A 222 5.95 29.10 -19.10
CA SER A 222 4.86 29.79 -19.80
C SER A 222 4.39 29.05 -21.07
N SER A 223 5.19 28.10 -21.57
CA SER A 223 4.86 27.28 -22.73
C SER A 223 3.92 26.14 -22.37
N ALA A 224 3.18 25.65 -23.35
CA ALA A 224 2.37 24.45 -23.18
C ALA A 224 3.28 23.23 -22.96
N LEU A 225 2.91 22.39 -21.99
CA LEU A 225 3.58 21.12 -21.63
C LEU A 225 3.70 20.10 -22.77
N THR A 226 3.12 20.38 -23.94
CA THR A 226 3.00 19.46 -25.07
C THR A 226 4.32 19.19 -25.76
N GLU A 227 5.16 20.20 -26.04
CA GLU A 227 6.39 20.01 -26.83
C GLU A 227 7.45 19.15 -26.12
N ASP A 228 7.54 19.23 -24.79
CA ASP A 228 8.53 18.48 -24.01
C ASP A 228 8.08 17.05 -23.69
N ARG A 229 6.76 16.79 -23.56
CA ARG A 229 6.22 15.45 -23.29
C ARG A 229 6.01 14.60 -24.54
N THR A 230 5.98 15.20 -25.73
CA THR A 230 5.89 14.45 -27.00
C THR A 230 7.25 13.98 -27.53
N ARG A 231 8.35 14.34 -26.87
CA ARG A 231 9.68 13.82 -27.15
C ARG A 231 9.83 12.46 -26.47
N PHE A 232 9.24 11.43 -27.09
CA PHE A 232 9.59 10.04 -26.82
C PHE A 232 10.76 9.64 -27.70
#